data_AF-A0A943K0D4-F1
#
_entry.id   AF-A0A943K0D4-F1
#
_cell.length_a   1.000
_cell.length_b   1.000
_cell.length_c   1.000
_cell.angle_alpha   90.00
_cell.angle_beta   90.00
_cell.angle_gamma   90.00
#
_symmetry.space_group_name_H-M   'P 1'
#
loop_
_entity.id
_entity.type
_entity.pdbx_description
1 polymer ?
#
loop_
_entity_poly.entity_id
_entity_poly.type
_entity_poly.pdbx_seq_one_letter_code
_entity_poly.pdbx_strand_id
1 'polypeptide(L)' 'MSVKEDVKYLLAKEAMTMTQLAEKMKEKTGYSYNLKVISDKLARKTLKYEEFKVIVDILGYDIDYKKRG' A
#
# COMPACT_ATOMS: atom_id res chain seq x y z
N MET A 1 15.01 -2.91 -0.45
CA MET A 1 13.61 -3.26 -0.14
C MET A 1 12.82 -3.29 -1.43
N SER A 2 11.84 -4.18 -1.54
CA SER A 2 10.81 -4.20 -2.59
C SER A 2 9.54 -3.52 -2.10
N VAL A 3 8.66 -3.10 -3.01
CA VAL A 3 7.34 -2.52 -2.66
C VAL A 3 6.57 -3.38 -1.65
N LYS A 4 6.66 -4.71 -1.75
CA LYS A 4 6.04 -5.63 -0.80
C LYS A 4 6.63 -5.52 0.61
N GLU A 5 7.94 -5.37 0.72
CA GLU A 5 8.64 -5.20 2.00
C GLU A 5 8.31 -3.83 2.61
N ASP A 6 8.28 -2.77 1.79
CA ASP A 6 7.92 -1.42 2.25
C ASP A 6 6.48 -1.39 2.78
N VAL A 7 5.51 -1.92 2.02
CA VAL A 7 4.11 -1.98 2.46
C VAL A 7 3.97 -2.76 3.76
N LYS A 8 4.64 -3.91 3.90
CA LYS A 8 4.60 -4.70 5.15
C LYS A 8 5.24 -3.96 6.32
N TYR A 9 6.35 -3.28 6.08
CA TYR A 9 7.04 -2.50 7.10
C TYR A 9 6.16 -1.36 7.61
N LEU A 10 5.55 -0.58 6.71
CA LEU A 10 4.66 0.51 7.08
C LEU A 10 3.41 0.02 7.83
N LEU A 11 2.80 -1.09 7.38
CA LEU A 11 1.68 -1.71 8.08
C LEU A 11 2.05 -2.14 9.51
N ALA A 12 3.21 -2.75 9.68
CA ALA A 12 3.70 -3.15 11.01
C ALA A 12 3.95 -1.93 11.91
N LYS A 13 4.49 -0.85 11.35
CA LYS A 13 4.75 0.39 12.07
C LYS A 13 3.47 1.07 12.57
N GLU A 14 2.40 1.02 11.77
CA GLU A 14 1.09 1.59 12.12
C GLU A 14 0.14 0.59 12.82
N ALA A 15 0.62 -0.59 13.21
CA ALA A 15 -0.19 -1.66 13.79
C ALA A 15 -1.46 -1.99 12.99
N MET A 16 -1.38 -1.89 11.65
CA MET A 16 -2.49 -2.10 10.73
C MET A 16 -2.38 -3.44 10.01
N THR A 17 -3.48 -4.17 9.92
CA THR A 17 -3.53 -5.44 9.18
C THR A 17 -3.76 -5.20 7.68
N MET A 18 -3.35 -6.16 6.85
CA MET A 18 -3.60 -6.12 5.40
C MET A 18 -5.10 -6.12 5.05
N THR A 19 -5.94 -6.72 5.90
CA THR A 19 -7.40 -6.70 5.75
C THR A 19 -7.96 -5.30 5.96
N GLN A 20 -7.55 -4.62 7.04
CA GLN A 20 -7.94 -3.24 7.30
C GLN A 20 -7.45 -2.28 6.21
N LEU A 21 -6.24 -2.50 5.69
CA LEU A 21 -5.76 -1.74 4.53
C LEU A 21 -6.68 -1.93 3.32
N ALA A 22 -7.09 -3.16 3.03
CA ALA A 22 -7.97 -3.44 1.91
C ALA A 22 -9.34 -2.77 2.04
N GLU A 23 -9.91 -2.78 3.25
CA GLU A 23 -11.17 -2.09 3.57
C GLU A 23 -11.03 -0.58 3.35
N LYS A 24 -9.98 0.04 3.90
CA LYS A 24 -9.71 1.48 3.73
C LYS A 24 -9.45 1.86 2.27
N MET A 25 -8.74 1.02 1.52
CA MET A 25 -8.54 1.23 0.07
C MET A 25 -9.86 1.18 -0.70
N LYS A 26 -10.75 0.24 -0.34
CA LYS A 26 -12.08 0.15 -0.93
C LYS A 26 -12.93 1.38 -0.61
N GLU A 27 -12.95 1.81 0.65
CA GLU A 27 -13.65 3.03 1.08
C GLU A 27 -13.16 4.29 0.35
N LYS A 28 -11.83 4.45 0.22
CA LYS A 28 -11.23 5.65 -0.34
C LYS A 28 -11.33 5.74 -1.87
N THR A 29 -11.33 4.60 -2.57
CA THR A 29 -11.24 4.58 -4.04
C THR A 29 -12.52 4.10 -4.72
N GLY A 30 -13.45 3.49 -3.99
CA GLY A 30 -14.65 2.85 -4.55
C GLY A 30 -14.39 1.52 -5.29
N TYR A 31 -13.12 1.14 -5.50
CA TYR A 31 -12.77 -0.13 -6.12
C TYR A 31 -12.88 -1.28 -5.12
N SER A 32 -13.27 -2.47 -5.59
CA SER A 32 -13.49 -3.68 -4.80
C SER A 32 -12.18 -4.36 -4.33
N TYR A 33 -11.32 -3.60 -3.67
CA TYR A 33 -10.14 -4.12 -2.99
C TYR A 33 -10.51 -5.11 -1.89
N ASN A 34 -9.74 -6.19 -1.82
CA ASN A 34 -9.80 -7.17 -0.74
C ASN A 34 -8.39 -7.70 -0.46
N LEU A 35 -8.24 -8.43 0.66
CA LEU A 35 -6.97 -8.99 1.11
C LEU A 35 -6.25 -9.77 0.01
N LYS A 36 -6.97 -10.65 -0.71
CA LYS A 36 -6.40 -11.50 -1.76
C LYS A 36 -5.88 -10.67 -2.92
N VAL A 37 -6.64 -9.68 -3.39
CA VAL A 37 -6.23 -8.79 -4.49
C VAL A 37 -4.94 -8.06 -4.17
N ILE A 38 -4.84 -7.46 -2.97
CA ILE A 38 -3.62 -6.73 -2.57
C ILE A 38 -2.45 -7.71 -2.41
N SER A 39 -2.67 -8.84 -1.73
CA SER A 39 -1.64 -9.87 -1.54
C SER A 39 -1.09 -10.40 -2.87
N ASP A 40 -1.98 -10.72 -3.83
CA ASP A 40 -1.62 -11.20 -5.17
C ASP A 40 -0.81 -10.14 -5.93
N LYS A 41 -1.21 -8.86 -5.86
CA LYS A 41 -0.47 -7.76 -6.50
C LYS A 41 0.92 -7.56 -5.93
N LEU A 42 1.06 -7.58 -4.61
CA LEU A 42 2.35 -7.47 -3.94
C LEU A 42 3.25 -8.67 -4.26
N ALA A 43 2.69 -9.89 -4.28
CA ALA A 43 3.43 -11.10 -4.60
C ALA A 43 3.92 -11.12 -6.05
N ARG A 44 3.06 -10.70 -6.99
CA ARG A 44 3.37 -10.67 -8.44
C ARG A 44 4.12 -9.42 -8.88
N LYS A 45 4.39 -8.49 -7.96
CA LYS A 45 5.01 -7.18 -8.25
C LYS A 45 4.22 -6.37 -9.30
N THR A 46 2.89 -6.47 -9.26
CA THR A 46 1.96 -5.79 -10.18
C THR A 46 1.18 -4.66 -9.52
N LEU A 47 1.55 -4.28 -8.28
CA LEU A 47 0.98 -3.11 -7.62
C LEU A 47 1.32 -1.85 -8.42
N LYS A 48 0.29 -1.12 -8.86
CA LYS A 48 0.50 0.12 -9.60
C LYS A 48 0.95 1.25 -8.66
N TYR A 49 1.61 2.25 -9.23
CA TYR A 49 2.08 3.40 -8.46
C TYR A 49 0.93 4.20 -7.82
N GLU A 50 -0.20 4.34 -8.50
CA GLU A 50 -1.42 4.98 -7.97
C GLU A 50 -1.96 4.23 -6.74
N GLU A 51 -1.88 2.90 -6.75
CA GLU A 51 -2.28 2.08 -5.60
C GLU A 51 -1.32 2.26 -4.43
N PHE A 52 -0.02 2.34 -4.72
CA PHE A 52 0.98 2.63 -3.70
C PHE A 52 0.76 4.00 -3.06
N LYS A 53 0.43 5.04 -3.84
CA LYS A 53 0.04 6.37 -3.32
C LYS A 53 -1.12 6.30 -2.36
N VAL A 54 -2.18 5.56 -2.72
CA VAL A 54 -3.35 5.38 -1.85
C VAL A 54 -2.96 4.68 -0.54
N ILE A 55 -2.09 3.68 -0.60
CA ILE A 55 -1.61 2.96 0.59
C ILE A 55 -0.86 3.90 1.53
N VAL A 56 0.13 4.65 1.04
CA VAL A 56 0.92 5.55 1.90
C VAL A 56 0.07 6.69 2.48
N ASP A 57 -0.88 7.22 1.70
CA ASP A 57 -1.83 8.24 2.15
C ASP A 57 -2.77 7.69 3.25
N ILE A 58 -3.27 6.45 3.11
CA ILE A 58 -4.02 5.76 4.18
C ILE A 58 -3.19 5.59 5.45
N LEU A 59 -1.89 5.35 5.30
CA LEU A 59 -0.97 5.13 6.42
C LEU A 59 -0.40 6.45 6.98
N GLY A 60 -0.74 7.60 6.41
CA GLY A 60 -0.27 8.91 6.88
C GLY A 60 1.17 9.26 6.47
N TYR A 61 1.62 8.78 5.31
CA TYR A 61 2.96 9.01 4.77
C TYR A 61 2.94 9.79 3.45
N ASP A 62 3.91 10.68 3.29
CA ASP A 62 4.20 11.37 2.03
C ASP A 62 5.27 10.64 1.21
N ILE A 63 5.21 10.80 -0.13
CA ILE A 63 6.26 10.35 -1.04
C ILE A 63 7.15 11.55 -1.38
N ASP A 64 8.42 11.47 -1.03
CA ASP A 64 9.43 12.49 -1.36
C ASP A 64 10.39 12.00 -2.46
N TYR A 65 10.80 12.93 -3.33
CA TYR A 65 11.74 12.69 -4.41
C TYR A 65 12.97 13.58 -4.25
N LYS A 66 14.12 12.95 -3.98
CA LYS A 66 15.39 13.66 -3.90
C LYS A 66 16.23 13.43 -5.15
N LYS A 67 16.72 14.52 -5.77
CA LYS A 67 17.69 14.44 -6.87
C LYS A 67 18.99 13.83 -6.34
N ARG A 68 19.59 12.90 -7.09
CA ARG A 68 20.93 12.40 -6.78
C ARG A 68 21.92 13.57 -6.88
N GLY A 69 22.64 13.81 -5.79
CA GLY A 69 23.80 14.70 -5.77
C GLY A 69 25.00 14.05 -6.43
#